data_AF-A0A0F9WI91-F1
#
_entry.id   AF-A0A0F9WI91-F1
#
_cell.length_a   1.000
_cell.length_b   1.000
_cell.length_c   1.000
_cell.angle_alpha   90.00
_cell.angle_beta   90.00
_cell.angle_gamma   90.00
#
_symmetry.space_group_name_H-M   'P 1'
#
loop_
_entity.id
_entity.type
_entity.pdbx_description
1 polymer ?
#
loop_
_entity_poly.entity_id
_entity_poly.type
_entity_poly.pdbx_seq_one_letter_code
_entity_poly.pdbx_strand_id
1 'polypeptide(L)'
;MATSSERKPEDRSGSGPLVRQDYEDESGRMWAVAMPSDSDFPPSMGIPIGPPDSSGLHLPEETAVRLHNQLHARGMFTKRDIKGRHKEVFAAVQAAFKVDVAKVTELFN
;
A
#
# COMPACT_ATOMS: atom_id res chain seq x y z
N MET A 1 18.63 40.88 31.85
CA MET A 1 19.34 40.16 30.77
C MET A 1 18.80 38.74 30.73
N ALA A 2 17.94 38.42 29.78
CA ALA A 2 17.42 37.07 29.56
C ALA A 2 17.64 36.76 28.07
N THR A 3 18.61 35.91 27.78
CA THR A 3 18.86 35.41 26.42
C THR A 3 17.95 34.22 26.18
N SER A 4 16.80 34.46 25.54
CA SER A 4 16.04 33.41 24.85
C SER A 4 16.90 32.85 23.74
N SER A 5 17.46 31.67 23.98
CA SER A 5 18.11 30.88 22.93
C SER A 5 17.01 30.14 22.18
N GLU A 6 16.48 30.79 21.15
CA GLU A 6 15.54 30.22 20.20
C GLU A 6 16.28 29.12 19.41
N ARG A 7 16.14 27.86 19.85
CA ARG A 7 16.68 26.72 19.10
C ARG A 7 15.84 26.57 17.84
N LYS A 8 16.43 26.96 16.71
CA LYS A 8 15.96 26.62 15.37
C LYS A 8 15.66 25.12 15.33
N PRO A 9 14.44 24.68 14.93
CA PRO A 9 14.18 23.25 14.81
C PRO A 9 15.15 22.69 13.78
N GLU A 10 16.00 21.76 14.22
CA GLU A 10 16.87 21.01 13.32
C GLU A 10 15.98 20.33 12.28
N ASP A 11 16.31 20.58 11.03
CA ASP A 11 15.62 20.04 9.86
C ASP A 11 15.84 18.52 9.86
N ARG A 12 14.96 17.78 10.53
CA ARG A 12 14.95 16.30 10.56
C ARG A 12 14.39 15.71 9.25
N SER A 13 14.30 16.51 8.20
CA SER A 13 14.00 16.04 6.86
C SER A 13 15.26 15.34 6.33
N GLY A 14 15.27 14.01 6.33
CA GLY A 14 16.30 13.23 5.64
C GLY A 14 16.50 13.77 4.22
N SER A 15 17.76 13.94 3.81
CA SER A 15 18.12 14.54 2.51
C SER A 15 18.60 13.47 1.52
N GLY A 16 18.63 12.20 1.94
CA GLY A 16 19.00 11.06 1.13
C GLY A 16 18.03 10.81 -0.04
N PRO A 17 18.45 9.97 -1.01
CA PRO A 17 17.60 9.59 -2.12
C PRO A 17 16.30 8.96 -1.62
N LEU A 18 15.19 9.24 -2.31
CA LEU A 18 13.91 8.60 -2.02
C LEU A 18 13.99 7.11 -2.35
N VAL A 19 13.68 6.28 -1.36
CA VAL A 19 13.59 4.82 -1.48
C VAL A 19 12.19 4.35 -1.14
N ARG A 20 11.80 3.20 -1.69
CA ARG A 20 10.55 2.54 -1.31
C ARG A 20 10.72 1.87 0.05
N GLN A 21 9.80 2.13 0.96
CA GLN A 21 9.63 1.35 2.19
C GLN A 21 8.23 0.78 2.24
N ASP A 22 8.09 -0.43 2.78
CA ASP A 22 6.81 -1.11 2.96
C ASP A 22 6.44 -1.12 4.45
N TYR A 23 5.17 -0.97 4.80
CA TYR A 23 4.68 -1.11 6.17
C TYR A 23 3.27 -1.69 6.22
N GLU A 24 2.90 -2.26 7.36
CA GLU A 24 1.56 -2.75 7.66
C GLU A 24 0.82 -1.74 8.54
N ASP A 25 -0.42 -1.38 8.19
CA ASP A 25 -1.27 -0.54 9.04
C ASP A 25 -2.03 -1.35 10.10
N GLU A 26 -2.77 -0.66 10.97
CA GLU A 26 -3.54 -1.29 12.06
C GLU A 26 -4.65 -2.22 11.56
N SER A 27 -5.07 -2.09 10.29
CA SER A 27 -6.07 -2.93 9.64
C SER A 27 -5.44 -4.13 8.90
N GLY A 28 -4.12 -4.29 8.95
CA GLY A 28 -3.38 -5.35 8.28
C GLY A 28 -3.16 -5.10 6.78
N ARG A 29 -3.27 -3.86 6.31
CA ARG A 29 -2.99 -3.50 4.92
C ARG A 29 -1.51 -3.21 4.73
N MET A 30 -0.94 -3.79 3.69
CA MET A 30 0.43 -3.51 3.26
C MET A 30 0.47 -2.30 2.34
N TRP A 31 1.16 -1.25 2.79
CA TRP A 31 1.39 -0.02 2.06
C TRP A 31 2.84 0.08 1.58
N ALA A 32 3.03 0.75 0.44
CA ALA A 32 4.33 1.16 -0.05
C ALA A 32 4.42 2.69 -0.05
N VAL A 33 5.50 3.24 0.50
CA VAL A 33 5.76 4.68 0.58
C VAL A 33 7.11 5.03 -0.01
N ALA A 34 7.24 6.26 -0.50
CA ALA A 34 8.52 6.89 -0.84
C ALA A 34 8.96 7.75 0.33
N MET A 35 10.18 7.53 0.83
CA MET A 35 10.79 8.37 1.84
C MET A 35 12.31 8.40 1.69
N PRO A 36 13.00 9.45 2.19
CA PRO A 36 14.46 9.49 2.17
C PRO A 36 15.05 8.26 2.86
N SER A 37 16.13 7.70 2.30
CA SER A 37 16.79 6.52 2.85
C SER A 37 17.37 6.73 4.26
N ASP A 38 17.65 7.98 4.61
CA ASP A 38 18.18 8.45 5.89
C ASP A 38 17.09 9.05 6.79
N SER A 39 15.82 8.85 6.46
CA SER A 39 14.72 9.38 7.27
C SER A 39 14.59 8.61 8.58
N ASP A 40 14.58 9.36 9.70
CA ASP A 40 14.27 8.83 11.03
C ASP A 40 12.75 8.70 11.29
N PHE A 41 11.92 9.13 10.35
CA PHE A 41 10.47 9.02 10.49
C PHE A 41 10.01 7.57 10.23
N PRO A 42 8.90 7.13 10.88
CA PRO A 42 8.32 5.84 10.55
C PRO A 42 7.79 5.85 9.10
N PRO A 43 7.74 4.69 8.43
CA PRO A 43 7.23 4.59 7.06
C PRO A 43 5.80 5.12 6.88
N SER A 44 4.97 5.09 7.92
CA SER A 44 3.61 5.67 7.89
C SER A 44 3.57 7.18 7.63
N MET A 45 4.70 7.89 7.76
CA MET A 45 4.83 9.32 7.42
C MET A 45 5.41 9.55 6.02
N GLY A 46 5.77 8.50 5.30
CA GLY A 46 6.27 8.61 3.93
C GLY A 46 5.17 9.01 2.93
N ILE A 47 5.57 9.36 1.71
CA ILE A 47 4.63 9.69 0.64
C ILE A 47 4.03 8.39 0.10
N PRO A 48 2.70 8.17 0.16
CA PRO A 48 2.09 6.94 -0.34
C PRO A 48 2.32 6.74 -1.83
N ILE A 49 2.87 5.58 -2.22
CA ILE A 49 3.00 5.14 -3.61
C ILE A 49 1.79 4.27 -4.00
N GLY A 50 1.30 3.45 -3.07
CA GLY A 50 0.09 2.63 -3.23
C GLY A 50 0.15 1.33 -2.40
N PRO A 51 -0.76 0.37 -2.61
CA PRO A 51 -1.91 0.38 -3.51
C PRO A 51 -2.93 1.49 -3.19
N PRO A 52 -3.80 1.88 -4.14
CA PRO A 52 -4.84 2.86 -3.86
C PRO A 52 -5.83 2.33 -2.82
N ASP A 53 -6.51 3.24 -2.13
CA ASP A 53 -7.60 2.86 -1.25
C ASP A 53 -8.75 2.24 -2.06
N SER A 54 -9.28 1.13 -1.53
CA SER A 54 -10.35 0.33 -2.13
C SER A 54 -11.75 0.70 -1.61
N SER A 55 -11.88 1.77 -0.80
CA SER A 55 -13.16 2.21 -0.21
C SER A 55 -14.27 2.42 -1.25
N GLY A 56 -13.94 2.86 -2.46
CA GLY A 56 -14.89 3.04 -3.55
C GLY A 56 -15.48 1.75 -4.16
N LEU A 57 -15.00 0.56 -3.76
CA LEU A 57 -15.48 -0.72 -4.29
C LEU A 57 -16.61 -1.35 -3.45
N HIS A 58 -16.99 -0.74 -2.32
CA HIS A 58 -18.04 -1.24 -1.43
C HIS A 58 -17.87 -2.71 -1.03
N LEU A 59 -16.62 -3.16 -0.87
CA LEU A 59 -16.29 -4.52 -0.47
C LEU A 59 -16.42 -4.67 1.06
N PRO A 60 -16.77 -5.87 1.56
CA PRO A 60 -16.57 -6.19 2.97
C PRO A 60 -15.12 -5.92 3.38
N GLU A 61 -14.93 -5.41 4.60
CA GLU A 61 -13.63 -4.95 5.08
C GLU A 61 -12.52 -5.99 4.90
N GLU A 62 -12.79 -7.25 5.29
CA GLU A 62 -11.82 -8.34 5.14
C GLU A 62 -11.43 -8.58 3.67
N THR A 63 -12.40 -8.52 2.75
CA THR A 63 -12.14 -8.65 1.30
C THR A 63 -11.36 -7.46 0.76
N ALA A 64 -11.65 -6.25 1.25
CA ALA A 64 -10.92 -5.04 0.89
C ALA A 64 -9.45 -5.12 1.31
N VAL A 65 -9.17 -5.53 2.55
CA VAL A 65 -7.79 -5.75 3.06
C VAL A 65 -7.07 -6.81 2.22
N ARG A 66 -7.71 -7.94 1.95
CA ARG A 66 -7.10 -8.99 1.10
C ARG A 66 -6.81 -8.47 -0.30
N LEU A 67 -7.74 -7.77 -0.94
CA LEU A 67 -7.53 -7.20 -2.27
C LEU A 67 -6.36 -6.22 -2.26
N HIS A 68 -6.32 -5.32 -1.28
CA HIS A 68 -5.22 -4.38 -1.11
C HIS A 68 -3.87 -5.12 -1.02
N ASN A 69 -3.76 -6.14 -0.17
CA ASN A 69 -2.53 -6.93 -0.01
C ASN A 69 -2.17 -7.71 -1.28
N GLN A 70 -3.16 -8.20 -2.04
CA GLN A 70 -2.91 -8.84 -3.33
C GLN A 70 -2.37 -7.85 -4.38
N LEU A 71 -2.84 -6.60 -4.38
CA LEU A 71 -2.30 -5.55 -5.25
C LEU A 71 -0.88 -5.16 -4.84
N HIS A 72 -0.63 -5.02 -3.53
CA HIS A 72 0.69 -4.69 -2.99
C HIS A 72 1.73 -5.76 -3.37
N ALA A 73 1.43 -7.03 -3.09
CA ALA A 73 2.33 -8.15 -3.38
C ALA A 73 2.69 -8.29 -4.88
N ARG A 74 1.89 -7.71 -5.78
CA ARG A 74 2.10 -7.73 -7.24
C ARG A 74 2.74 -6.46 -7.78
N GLY A 75 3.10 -5.52 -6.92
CA GLY A 75 3.65 -4.21 -7.28
C GLY A 75 2.67 -3.37 -8.10
N MET A 76 1.37 -3.52 -7.87
CA MET A 76 0.33 -2.77 -8.58
C MET A 76 -0.11 -1.57 -7.76
N PHE A 77 0.72 -0.52 -7.75
CA PHE A 77 0.52 0.65 -6.90
C PHE A 77 -0.20 1.79 -7.60
N THR A 78 0.00 1.94 -8.92
CA THR A 78 -0.51 3.07 -9.70
C THR A 78 -1.38 2.62 -10.89
N LYS A 79 -2.11 3.58 -11.47
CA LYS A 79 -2.86 3.36 -12.73
C LYS A 79 -1.97 2.90 -13.88
N ARG A 80 -0.70 3.32 -13.89
CA ARG A 80 0.27 2.91 -14.91
C ARG A 80 0.63 1.44 -14.76
N ASP A 81 0.79 0.98 -13.52
CA ASP A 81 1.18 -0.41 -13.23
C ASP A 81 0.10 -1.40 -13.64
N ILE A 82 -1.18 -1.01 -13.60
CA ILE A 82 -2.29 -1.89 -14.00
C ILE A 82 -2.57 -1.84 -15.51
N LYS A 83 -2.08 -0.82 -16.23
CA LYS A 83 -2.39 -0.64 -17.66
C LYS A 83 -1.80 -1.80 -18.46
N GLY A 84 -2.67 -2.60 -19.09
CA GLY A 84 -2.27 -3.79 -19.85
C GLY A 84 -2.05 -5.06 -19.02
N ARG A 85 -2.13 -4.99 -17.68
CA ARG A 85 -2.02 -6.13 -16.74
C ARG A 85 -3.39 -6.59 -16.24
N HIS A 86 -4.37 -6.64 -17.14
CA HIS A 86 -5.76 -6.98 -16.80
C HIS A 86 -5.89 -8.39 -16.20
N LYS A 87 -5.06 -9.34 -16.65
CA LYS A 87 -5.06 -10.71 -16.14
C LYS A 87 -4.60 -10.76 -14.68
N GLU A 88 -3.58 -9.98 -14.34
CA GLU A 88 -3.02 -9.88 -13.00
C GLU A 88 -3.99 -9.20 -12.04
N VAL A 89 -4.68 -8.14 -12.50
CA VAL A 89 -5.77 -7.51 -11.74
C VAL A 89 -6.89 -8.51 -11.48
N PHE A 90 -7.32 -9.24 -12.51
CA PHE A 90 -8.36 -10.26 -12.36
C PHE A 90 -7.94 -11.36 -11.37
N ALA A 91 -6.70 -11.84 -11.46
CA ALA A 91 -6.16 -12.83 -10.53
C ALA A 91 -6.07 -12.29 -9.09
N ALA A 92 -5.73 -11.01 -8.90
CA ALA A 92 -5.74 -10.38 -7.58
C ALA A 92 -7.15 -10.32 -6.99
N VAL A 93 -8.17 -9.99 -7.80
CA VAL A 93 -9.57 -10.01 -7.40
C VAL A 93 -10.02 -11.43 -7.04
N GLN A 94 -9.77 -12.42 -7.90
CA GLN A 94 -10.13 -13.81 -7.60
C GLN A 94 -9.50 -14.31 -6.29
N ALA A 95 -8.21 -13.99 -6.08
CA ALA A 95 -7.50 -14.34 -4.85
C ALA A 95 -8.09 -13.65 -3.61
N ALA A 96 -8.46 -12.37 -3.72
CA ALA A 96 -9.06 -11.62 -2.61
C ALA A 96 -10.38 -12.23 -2.12
N PHE A 97 -11.22 -12.67 -3.06
CA PHE A 97 -12.49 -13.32 -2.77
C PHE A 97 -12.35 -14.81 -2.41
N LYS A 98 -11.13 -15.37 -2.44
CA LYS A 98 -10.87 -16.80 -2.22
C LYS A 98 -11.78 -17.70 -3.07
N VAL A 99 -12.10 -17.27 -4.29
CA VAL A 99 -12.99 -18.03 -5.17
C VAL A 99 -12.25 -19.27 -5.65
N ASP A 100 -12.73 -20.44 -5.21
CA ASP A 100 -12.26 -21.72 -5.71
C ASP A 100 -13.02 -22.04 -7.01
N VAL A 101 -12.38 -21.74 -8.14
CA VAL A 101 -12.95 -21.96 -9.47
C VAL A 101 -13.25 -23.44 -9.71
N ALA A 102 -12.48 -24.36 -9.12
CA ALA A 102 -12.72 -25.79 -9.28
C ALA A 102 -14.04 -26.17 -8.61
N LYS A 103 -14.28 -25.74 -7.37
CA LYS A 103 -15.55 -25.97 -6.66
C LYS A 103 -16.75 -25.34 -7.36
N VAL A 104 -16.59 -24.15 -7.94
CA VAL A 104 -17.68 -23.53 -8.72
C VAL A 104 -17.98 -24.36 -9.96
N THR A 105 -16.96 -24.87 -10.64
CA THR A 105 -17.12 -25.71 -11.85
C THR A 105 -17.78 -27.04 -11.51
N GLU A 106 -17.46 -27.63 -10.37
CA GLU A 106 -18.10 -28.85 -9.86
C GLU A 106 -19.61 -28.71 -9.67
N LEU A 107 -20.14 -27.50 -9.46
CA LEU A 107 -21.60 -27.28 -9.34
C LEU A 107 -22.36 -27.44 -10.66
N PHE A 108 -21.67 -27.41 -11.80
CA PHE A 108 -22.28 -27.48 -13.13
C PHE A 108 -22.10 -28.85 -13.82
N ASN A 109 -21.36 -29.78 -13.17
CA ASN A 109 -21.18 -31.15 -13.61
C ASN A 109 -22.06 -32.10 -12.80
#